data_AF-A0A383CVP7-F1
#
_entry.id   AF-A0A383CVP7-F1
#
_cell.length_a   1.000
_cell.length_b   1.000
_cell.length_c   1.000
_cell.angle_alpha   90.00
_cell.angle_beta   90.00
_cell.angle_gamma   90.00
#
_symmetry.space_group_name_H-M   'P 1'
#
loop_
_entity.id
_entity.type
_entity.pdbx_description
1 polymer ?
#
loop_
_entity_poly.entity_id
_entity_poly.type
_entity_poly.pdbx_seq_one_letter_code
_entity_poly.pdbx_strand_id
1 'polypeptide(L)'
;MKKYTYKKIYKRRDILIGASAITAAGLLAACKDEVSGGTPSKPEQSANVSKSIIQWRMATTWPKNFPGVGTTAENVAKNITKASDGRLE
;
A
#
# COMPACT_ATOMS: atom_id res chain seq x y z
N MET A 1 -29.33 -54.72 17.03
CA MET A 1 -29.11 -53.54 16.15
C MET A 1 -27.95 -52.72 16.70
N LYS A 2 -26.78 -52.72 16.06
CA LYS A 2 -25.62 -51.91 16.49
C LYS A 2 -25.66 -50.56 15.78
N LYS A 3 -25.81 -49.47 16.54
CA LYS A 3 -25.69 -48.09 16.03
C LYS A 3 -24.21 -47.72 16.01
N TYR A 4 -23.68 -47.34 14.85
CA TYR A 4 -22.33 -46.79 14.73
C TYR A 4 -22.38 -45.28 14.89
N THR A 5 -21.95 -44.79 16.05
CA THR A 5 -21.84 -43.36 16.32
C THR A 5 -20.48 -42.87 15.82
N TYR A 6 -20.47 -42.07 14.75
CA TYR A 6 -19.24 -41.50 14.18
C TYR A 6 -18.74 -40.33 15.06
N LYS A 7 -17.60 -40.50 15.71
CA LYS A 7 -16.97 -39.48 16.58
C LYS A 7 -16.21 -38.47 15.70
N LYS A 8 -16.65 -37.20 15.72
CA LYS A 8 -16.06 -36.10 14.93
C LYS A 8 -14.80 -35.56 15.63
N ILE A 9 -13.61 -35.91 15.13
CA ILE A 9 -12.36 -35.78 15.90
C ILE A 9 -11.73 -34.37 15.85
N TYR A 10 -12.06 -33.49 14.90
CA TYR A 10 -11.38 -32.18 14.84
C TYR A 10 -12.33 -31.00 14.56
N LYS A 11 -12.26 -29.96 15.40
CA LYS A 11 -13.00 -28.71 15.22
C LYS A 11 -12.09 -27.72 14.50
N ARG A 12 -12.61 -27.09 13.45
CA ARG A 12 -12.00 -26.00 12.65
C ARG A 12 -11.28 -24.88 13.45
N ARG A 13 -11.60 -24.73 14.74
CA ARG A 13 -11.00 -23.75 15.65
C ARG A 13 -9.62 -24.19 16.13
N ASP A 14 -9.39 -25.50 16.25
CA ASP A 14 -8.10 -26.07 16.68
C ASP A 14 -7.04 -25.94 15.57
N ILE A 15 -7.47 -25.94 14.30
CA ILE A 15 -6.61 -25.69 13.13
C ILE A 15 -6.13 -24.23 13.09
N LEU A 16 -7.00 -23.28 13.41
CA LEU A 16 -6.65 -21.85 13.42
C LEU A 16 -5.69 -21.50 14.55
N ILE A 17 -5.84 -22.12 15.72
CA ILE A 17 -4.93 -21.93 16.86
C ILE A 17 -3.56 -22.60 16.60
N GLY A 18 -3.54 -23.73 15.89
CA GLY A 18 -2.29 -24.38 15.48
C GLY A 18 -1.48 -23.59 14.44
N ALA A 19 -2.14 -22.83 13.56
CA ALA A 19 -1.49 -22.06 12.51
C ALA A 19 -0.76 -20.80 13.04
N SER A 20 -1.18 -20.23 14.17
CA SER A 20 -0.53 -19.04 14.76
C SER A 20 0.78 -19.35 15.52
N ALA A 21 1.07 -20.62 15.81
CA ALA A 21 2.27 -20.99 16.55
C ALA A 21 3.55 -21.01 15.68
N ILE A 22 3.42 -20.96 14.35
CA ILE A 22 4.57 -20.99 13.42
C ILE A 22 5.01 -19.56 13.03
N THR A 23 4.17 -18.54 13.22
CA THR A 23 4.49 -17.16 12.82
C THR A 23 5.36 -16.39 13.82
N ALA A 24 5.51 -16.84 15.07
CA ALA A 24 6.35 -16.16 16.06
C ALA A 24 7.86 -16.26 15.74
N ALA A 25 8.31 -17.36 15.12
CA ALA A 25 9.69 -17.48 14.63
C ALA A 25 9.86 -16.90 13.20
N GLY A 26 8.79 -16.90 12.40
CA GLY A 26 8.80 -16.35 11.04
C GLY A 26 8.88 -14.81 10.99
N LEU A 27 8.40 -14.12 12.02
CA LEU A 27 8.52 -12.66 12.14
C LEU A 27 9.98 -12.21 12.36
N LEU A 28 10.80 -12.98 13.07
CA LEU A 28 12.23 -12.68 13.25
C LEU A 28 13.06 -13.06 12.01
N ALA A 29 12.64 -14.07 11.25
CA ALA A 29 13.29 -14.45 9.99
C ALA A 29 12.88 -13.57 8.78
N ALA A 30 11.85 -12.72 8.93
CA ALA A 30 11.53 -11.68 7.95
C ALA A 30 12.42 -10.44 8.09
N CYS A 31 13.14 -10.31 9.21
CA CYS A 31 14.28 -9.41 9.37
C CYS A 31 15.58 -10.19 9.06
N LYS A 32 15.74 -10.63 7.81
CA LYS A 32 17.07 -11.04 7.32
C LYS A 32 17.82 -9.79 6.86
N ASP A 33 19.05 -9.67 7.32
CA ASP A 33 19.97 -8.54 7.26
C ASP A 33 20.39 -8.11 5.84
N GLU A 34 19.47 -7.52 5.09
CA GLU A 34 19.80 -6.66 3.93
C GLU A 34 18.64 -5.71 3.61
N VAL A 35 18.25 -4.90 4.59
CA VAL A 35 17.51 -3.66 4.36
C VAL A 35 18.50 -2.51 4.46
N SER A 36 18.97 -2.01 3.31
CA SER A 36 19.65 -0.71 3.18
C SER A 36 18.61 0.39 3.41
N GLY A 37 18.23 0.57 4.67
CA GLY A 37 17.41 1.66 5.17
C GLY A 37 18.22 2.38 6.22
N GLY A 38 18.72 3.57 5.91
CA GLY A 38 19.61 4.32 6.81
C GLY A 38 19.02 4.55 8.20
N THR A 39 19.89 4.57 9.21
CA THR A 39 19.57 4.86 10.62
C THR A 39 19.38 6.38 10.80
N PRO A 40 18.62 6.87 11.81
CA PRO A 40 18.46 8.32 12.07
C PRO A 40 19.78 9.10 12.22
N SER A 41 20.86 8.43 12.59
CA SER A 41 22.21 8.97 12.74
C SER A 41 23.09 8.88 11.48
N LYS A 42 22.65 8.16 10.43
CA LYS A 42 23.32 8.09 9.13
C LYS A 42 22.29 7.77 8.02
N PRO A 43 21.63 8.79 7.46
CA PRO A 43 20.72 8.58 6.34
C PRO A 43 21.54 8.13 5.13
N GLU A 44 21.26 6.94 4.60
CA GLU A 44 21.79 6.54 3.30
C GLU A 44 21.07 7.32 2.19
N GLN A 45 21.80 7.67 1.14
CA GLN A 45 21.27 8.37 -0.02
C GLN A 45 20.12 7.54 -0.60
N SER A 46 18.89 8.03 -0.43
CA SER A 46 17.73 7.41 -1.04
C SER A 46 17.97 7.34 -2.54
N ALA A 47 17.68 6.18 -3.13
CA ALA A 47 17.82 5.98 -4.57
C ALA A 47 17.20 7.17 -5.31
N ASN A 48 17.96 7.78 -6.21
CA ASN A 48 17.43 8.81 -7.11
C ASN A 48 16.44 8.11 -8.04
N VAL A 49 15.20 7.97 -7.57
CA VAL A 49 14.09 7.49 -8.38
C VAL A 49 13.93 8.54 -9.45
N SER A 50 14.43 8.25 -10.65
CA SER A 50 14.14 9.05 -11.83
C SER A 50 12.65 9.37 -11.80
N LYS A 51 12.28 10.64 -11.66
CA LYS A 51 10.87 11.04 -11.66
C LYS A 51 10.33 10.66 -13.03
N SER A 52 9.68 9.50 -13.10
CA SER A 52 8.86 9.12 -14.25
C SER A 52 7.70 10.09 -14.26
N ILE A 53 7.87 11.20 -14.98
CA ILE A 53 6.86 12.22 -15.13
C ILE A 53 5.76 11.64 -16.01
N ILE A 54 4.54 11.63 -15.49
CA ILE A 54 3.36 11.17 -16.21
C ILE A 54 2.52 12.40 -16.56
N GLN A 55 2.31 12.60 -17.86
CA GLN A 55 1.46 13.66 -18.42
C GLN A 55 0.02 13.16 -18.52
N TRP A 56 -0.88 13.68 -17.71
CA TRP A 56 -2.30 13.39 -17.75
C TRP A 56 -3.10 14.60 -18.24
N ARG A 57 -4.10 14.33 -19.06
CA ARG A 57 -5.01 15.37 -19.55
C ARG A 57 -6.35 15.23 -18.85
N MET A 58 -6.71 16.26 -18.09
CA MET A 58 -8.04 16.37 -17.51
C MET A 58 -9.00 16.94 -18.56
N ALA A 59 -9.98 16.16 -18.98
CA ALA A 59 -11.08 16.64 -19.81
C ALA A 59 -12.20 17.17 -18.91
N THR A 60 -12.62 18.41 -19.12
CA THR A 60 -13.71 19.05 -18.37
C THR A 60 -14.79 19.54 -19.34
N THR A 61 -16.03 19.65 -18.85
CA THR A 61 -17.16 20.18 -19.63
C THR A 61 -17.23 21.73 -19.62
N TRP A 62 -16.30 22.38 -18.94
CA TRP A 62 -16.30 23.83 -18.70
C TRP A 62 -15.09 24.48 -19.37
N PRO A 63 -15.19 25.74 -19.84
CA PRO A 63 -14.05 26.49 -20.37
C PRO A 63 -12.92 26.65 -19.33
N LYS A 64 -11.70 26.91 -19.80
CA LYS A 64 -10.55 27.28 -18.95
C LYS A 64 -10.90 28.47 -18.05
N ASN A 65 -10.47 28.41 -16.78
CA ASN A 65 -10.73 29.40 -15.73
C ASN A 65 -12.21 29.76 -15.52
N PHE A 66 -13.16 28.89 -15.86
CA PHE A 66 -14.58 29.17 -15.62
C PHE A 66 -14.84 29.33 -14.11
N PRO A 67 -15.49 30.43 -13.66
CA PRO A 67 -15.70 30.69 -12.24
C PRO A 67 -16.39 29.53 -11.52
N GLY A 68 -15.83 29.13 -10.37
CA GLY A 68 -16.32 28.00 -9.59
C GLY A 68 -15.71 26.68 -10.08
N VAL A 69 -16.40 26.00 -10.99
CA VAL A 69 -16.06 24.61 -11.38
C VAL A 69 -14.78 24.50 -12.22
N GLY A 70 -14.54 25.43 -13.16
CA GLY A 70 -13.32 25.44 -13.98
C GLY A 70 -12.08 25.82 -13.18
N THR A 71 -12.19 26.86 -12.35
CA THR A 71 -11.13 27.28 -11.43
C THR A 71 -10.79 26.21 -10.39
N THR A 72 -11.80 25.48 -9.90
CA THR A 72 -11.56 24.37 -8.96
C THR A 72 -10.84 23.20 -9.63
N ALA A 73 -11.19 22.86 -10.87
CA ALA A 73 -10.49 21.82 -11.64
C ALA A 73 -9.01 22.16 -11.85
N GLU A 74 -8.69 23.42 -12.14
CA GLU A 74 -7.29 23.88 -12.26
C GLU A 74 -6.54 23.84 -10.92
N ASN A 75 -7.22 24.18 -9.82
CA ASN A 75 -6.63 24.06 -8.48
C ASN A 75 -6.35 22.60 -8.11
N VAL A 76 -7.23 21.67 -8.49
CA VAL A 76 -7.00 20.23 -8.30
C VAL A 76 -5.77 19.76 -9.07
N ALA A 77 -5.64 20.14 -10.34
CA ALA A 77 -4.45 19.81 -11.14
C ALA A 77 -3.16 20.32 -10.46
N LYS A 78 -3.12 21.59 -10.04
CA LYS A 78 -1.98 22.18 -9.30
C LYS A 78 -1.66 21.43 -8.00
N ASN A 79 -2.69 21.04 -7.25
CA ASN A 79 -2.52 20.32 -5.99
C ASN A 79 -1.95 18.92 -6.22
N ILE A 80 -2.38 18.22 -7.28
CA ILE A 80 -1.83 16.91 -7.66
C ILE A 80 -0.36 17.04 -8.03
N THR A 81 0.00 18.03 -8.84
CA THR A 81 1.41 18.27 -9.20
C THR A 81 2.26 18.56 -7.97
N LYS A 82 1.78 19.41 -7.06
CA LYS A 82 2.50 19.72 -5.81
C LYS A 82 2.63 18.49 -4.89
N ALA A 83 1.56 17.73 -4.71
CA ALA A 83 1.54 16.56 -3.83
C ALA A 83 2.37 15.40 -4.38
N SER A 84 2.47 15.28 -5.69
CA SER A 84 3.29 14.27 -6.37
C SER A 84 4.74 14.71 -6.58
N ASP A 85 5.13 15.88 -6.07
CA ASP A 85 6.46 16.47 -6.27
C ASP A 85 6.82 16.56 -7.77
N GLY A 86 5.85 16.93 -8.60
CA GLY A 86 5.99 17.07 -10.06
C GLY A 86 6.03 15.75 -10.84
N ARG A 87 5.71 14.60 -10.21
CA ARG A 87 5.62 13.31 -10.93
C ARG A 87 4.35 13.19 -11.78
N LEU A 88 3.27 13.87 -11.39
CA LEU A 88 2.00 13.87 -12.10
C LEU A 88 1.68 15.30 -12.53
N GLU A 89 1.56 15.54 -13.84
CA GLU A 89 1.19 16.85 -14.40
C GLU A 89 0.13 16.75 -15.50
#